data_AF-A0A7C7K6K3-F1
#
_entry.id   AF-A0A7C7K6K3-F1
#
_cell.length_a   1.000
_cell.length_b   1.000
_cell.length_c   1.000
_cell.angle_alpha   90.00
_cell.angle_beta   90.00
_cell.angle_gamma   90.00
#
_symmetry.space_group_name_H-M   'P 1'
#
loop_
_entity.id
_entity.type
_entity.pdbx_description
1 polymer ?
#
loop_
_entity_poly.entity_id
_entity_poly.type
_entity_poly.pdbx_seq_one_letter_code
_entity_poly.pdbx_strand_id
1 'polypeptide(L)'
;MPTWFIDIKMPLVQQRYEMADITDSTNGIFFTEDSLGFQIVLEGSMDPTVLPDLPVIPINLDISIAAPDPELDGIDLSLGVPPINIPISILIAPNPNLSDDLQLQLPDTADITIDTTVYLGFPGDPILDDYGNLQMIDTTLILSNWTPFGFPTESVRHTSGKYYNQIVVAAFNQFLALIGDSLNQVISLGLDTLDVSSMAPFLASIDTLIISSSDSNYYLTSFKNSMPTSLTNVYSYMVTGNADPLTDTLANHSNMPTVAPGTTYEESTSLSGKGLTNYLNLNTNFALGSAPELESEGDTIVTIPPGSLYVDFTIKFRIE
;
A
#
# COMPACT_ATOMS: atom_id res chain seq x y z
N MET A 1 -17.06 -15.62 42.62
CA MET A 1 -16.25 -16.50 41.75
C MET A 1 -17.17 -17.07 40.69
N PRO A 2 -16.90 -16.91 39.39
CA PRO A 2 -17.76 -17.48 38.36
C PRO A 2 -17.49 -18.99 38.23
N THR A 3 -18.55 -19.79 38.20
CA THR A 3 -18.52 -21.23 37.94
C THR A 3 -18.59 -21.45 36.44
N TRP A 4 -17.63 -22.17 35.87
CA TRP A 4 -17.60 -22.46 34.44
C TRP A 4 -17.93 -23.94 34.22
N PHE A 5 -18.82 -24.22 33.27
CA PHE A 5 -19.18 -25.58 32.85
C PHE A 5 -18.53 -25.85 31.48
N ILE A 6 -17.77 -26.94 31.39
CA ILE A 6 -17.16 -27.40 30.14
C ILE A 6 -18.02 -28.53 29.58
N ASP A 7 -18.57 -28.32 28.38
CA ASP A 7 -19.25 -29.35 27.61
C ASP A 7 -18.24 -30.02 26.66
N ILE A 8 -17.91 -31.28 26.91
CA ILE A 8 -16.98 -32.05 26.07
C ILE A 8 -17.81 -32.90 25.11
N LYS A 9 -17.92 -32.47 23.85
CA LYS A 9 -18.45 -33.32 22.78
C LYS A 9 -17.35 -34.23 22.24
N MET A 10 -17.28 -35.45 22.78
CA MET A 10 -16.49 -36.50 22.16
C MET A 10 -17.14 -36.89 20.82
N PRO A 11 -16.39 -36.96 19.71
CA PRO A 11 -16.92 -37.53 18.47
C PRO A 11 -17.19 -39.01 18.72
N LEU A 12 -18.46 -39.40 18.79
CA LEU A 12 -18.86 -40.80 18.66
C LEU A 12 -18.54 -41.22 17.23
N VAL A 13 -17.39 -41.85 17.02
CA VAL A 13 -17.13 -42.64 15.81
C VAL A 13 -18.01 -43.89 15.91
N GLN A 14 -19.28 -43.74 15.56
CA GLN A 14 -20.17 -44.87 15.34
C GLN A 14 -19.77 -45.49 13.99
N GLN A 15 -18.82 -46.42 14.00
CA GLN A 15 -18.66 -47.31 12.85
C GLN A 15 -19.93 -48.17 12.75
N ARG A 16 -20.81 -47.82 11.80
CA ARG A 16 -21.84 -48.74 11.33
C ARG A 16 -21.14 -49.81 10.48
N TYR A 17 -21.07 -51.02 11.02
CA TYR A 17 -20.80 -52.20 10.21
C TYR A 17 -22.10 -52.56 9.49
N GLU A 18 -22.18 -52.30 8.19
CA GLU A 18 -23.26 -52.85 7.37
C GLU A 18 -23.02 -54.35 7.22
N MET A 19 -23.88 -55.17 7.82
CA MET A 19 -23.84 -56.64 7.72
C MET A 19 -24.42 -57.12 6.38
N ALA A 20 -23.95 -56.54 5.28
CA ALA A 20 -24.40 -56.87 3.93
C ALA A 20 -24.06 -58.32 3.51
N ASP A 21 -23.14 -58.97 4.23
CA ASP A 21 -22.65 -60.33 3.92
C ASP A 21 -23.30 -61.47 4.75
N ILE A 22 -24.39 -61.21 5.50
CA ILE A 22 -25.16 -62.31 6.13
C ILE A 22 -26.08 -63.03 5.12
N THR A 23 -26.30 -62.47 3.94
CA THR A 23 -27.18 -63.05 2.93
C THR A 23 -26.42 -63.99 2.00
N ASP A 24 -26.68 -65.29 2.12
CA ASP A 24 -26.15 -66.30 1.20
C ASP A 24 -27.29 -67.01 0.46
N SER A 25 -27.53 -66.53 -0.76
CA SER A 25 -28.51 -67.11 -1.68
C SER A 25 -28.11 -68.49 -2.24
N THR A 26 -26.86 -68.91 -2.07
CA THR A 26 -26.35 -70.22 -2.49
C THR A 26 -26.67 -71.30 -1.45
N ASN A 27 -26.72 -70.92 -0.17
CA ASN A 27 -27.07 -71.80 0.95
C ASN A 27 -28.53 -71.65 1.43
N GLY A 28 -29.38 -70.97 0.66
CA GLY A 28 -30.83 -70.89 0.91
C GLY A 28 -31.27 -69.87 1.96
N ILE A 29 -30.41 -68.92 2.33
CA ILE A 29 -30.76 -67.82 3.25
C ILE A 29 -31.27 -66.64 2.41
N PHE A 30 -32.58 -66.62 2.19
CA PHE A 30 -33.28 -65.52 1.54
C PHE A 30 -34.06 -64.70 2.57
N PHE A 31 -34.15 -63.38 2.38
CA PHE A 31 -35.27 -62.64 2.95
C PHE A 31 -36.54 -63.13 2.27
N THR A 32 -37.34 -63.92 2.97
CA THR A 32 -38.68 -64.29 2.51
C THR A 32 -39.69 -63.40 3.19
N GLU A 33 -40.57 -62.78 2.42
CA GLU A 33 -41.83 -62.27 2.93
C GLU A 33 -42.71 -63.48 3.28
N ASP A 34 -42.57 -64.02 4.49
CA ASP A 34 -43.45 -65.08 5.00
C ASP A 34 -44.52 -64.47 5.91
N SER A 35 -45.77 -64.61 5.45
CA SER A 35 -47.04 -64.24 6.07
C SER A 35 -47.48 -65.18 7.22
N LEU A 36 -46.60 -65.99 7.80
CA LEU A 36 -46.94 -66.94 8.88
C LEU A 36 -46.23 -66.73 10.23
N GLY A 37 -45.55 -65.60 10.44
CA GLY A 37 -45.32 -65.08 11.80
C GLY A 37 -44.38 -65.91 12.70
N PHE A 38 -43.22 -66.34 12.17
CA PHE A 38 -42.13 -66.87 13.00
C PHE A 38 -40.91 -65.95 12.97
N GLN A 39 -40.40 -65.61 14.16
CA GLN A 39 -39.18 -64.83 14.37
C GLN A 39 -38.08 -65.79 14.83
N ILE A 40 -36.96 -65.86 14.10
CA ILE A 40 -35.76 -66.53 14.61
C ILE A 40 -35.04 -65.52 15.52
N VAL A 41 -35.15 -65.74 16.83
CA VAL A 41 -34.40 -64.99 17.85
C VAL A 41 -33.11 -65.75 18.13
N LEU A 42 -31.98 -65.17 17.76
CA LEU A 42 -30.66 -65.63 18.21
C LEU A 42 -30.29 -64.85 19.46
N GLU A 43 -30.52 -65.45 20.62
CA GLU A 43 -30.13 -64.92 21.92
C GLU A 43 -28.89 -65.66 22.43
N GLY A 44 -27.84 -64.88 22.73
CA GLY A 44 -26.61 -65.34 23.34
C GLY A 44 -26.23 -64.40 24.47
N SER A 45 -26.02 -64.95 25.66
CA SER A 45 -25.47 -64.20 26.80
C SER A 45 -23.97 -64.02 26.57
N MET A 46 -23.51 -62.77 26.43
CA MET A 46 -22.11 -62.43 26.58
C MET A 46 -21.85 -62.20 28.07
N ASP A 47 -20.92 -62.95 28.66
CA ASP A 47 -20.44 -62.64 30.00
C ASP A 47 -19.86 -61.22 30.01
N PRO A 48 -20.22 -60.36 30.99
CA PRO A 48 -19.70 -59.00 31.03
C PRO A 48 -18.17 -59.03 31.07
N THR A 49 -17.52 -58.39 30.11
CA THR A 49 -16.08 -58.17 30.18
C THR A 49 -15.82 -57.28 31.39
N VAL A 50 -15.20 -57.86 32.42
CA VAL A 50 -14.84 -57.11 33.63
C VAL A 50 -13.82 -56.06 33.22
N LEU A 51 -14.19 -54.78 33.37
CA LEU A 51 -13.23 -53.69 33.23
C LEU A 51 -12.14 -53.90 34.28
N PRO A 52 -10.85 -53.74 33.93
CA PRO A 52 -9.79 -53.80 34.94
C PRO A 52 -10.08 -52.77 36.02
N ASP A 53 -9.91 -53.16 37.29
CA ASP A 53 -10.08 -52.24 38.42
C ASP A 53 -9.21 -51.00 38.19
N LEU A 54 -9.86 -49.84 38.14
CA LEU A 54 -9.15 -48.58 38.14
C LEU A 54 -8.40 -48.48 39.48
N PRO A 55 -7.13 -48.04 39.49
CA PRO A 55 -6.37 -47.90 40.72
C PRO A 55 -7.15 -46.99 41.68
N VAL A 56 -7.34 -47.46 42.91
CA VAL A 56 -8.04 -46.70 43.96
C VAL A 56 -7.19 -45.46 44.30
N ILE A 57 -7.68 -44.29 43.92
CA ILE A 57 -7.07 -43.02 44.32
C ILE A 57 -7.37 -42.85 45.82
N PRO A 58 -6.36 -42.72 46.70
CA PRO A 58 -6.59 -42.57 48.13
C PRO A 58 -7.44 -41.32 48.43
N ILE A 59 -8.45 -41.46 49.28
CA ILE A 59 -9.48 -40.43 49.56
C ILE A 59 -8.97 -39.23 50.40
N ASN A 60 -7.65 -39.06 50.51
CA ASN A 60 -6.97 -37.92 51.12
C ASN A 60 -5.72 -37.52 50.33
N LEU A 61 -5.65 -37.88 49.05
CA LEU A 61 -4.72 -37.23 48.14
C LEU A 61 -5.29 -35.85 47.81
N ASP A 62 -5.02 -34.89 48.69
CA ASP A 62 -4.98 -33.48 48.32
C ASP A 62 -3.71 -33.29 47.46
N ILE A 63 -3.66 -33.98 46.32
CA ILE A 63 -2.78 -33.56 45.24
C ILE A 63 -3.47 -32.29 44.78
N SER A 64 -3.01 -31.15 45.30
CA SER A 64 -2.94 -30.00 44.42
C SER A 64 -2.20 -30.52 43.19
N ILE A 65 -2.94 -30.79 42.12
CA ILE A 65 -2.36 -30.58 40.81
C ILE A 65 -2.12 -29.09 40.89
N ALA A 66 -0.93 -28.71 41.36
CA ALA A 66 -0.28 -27.58 40.78
C ALA A 66 -0.42 -27.90 39.29
N ALA A 67 -1.43 -27.30 38.65
CA ALA A 67 -1.29 -26.96 37.27
C ALA A 67 0.13 -26.43 37.23
N PRO A 68 1.04 -27.02 36.42
CA PRO A 68 2.34 -26.39 36.31
C PRO A 68 2.00 -24.93 36.08
N ASP A 69 2.36 -24.09 37.06
CA ASP A 69 2.44 -22.68 36.78
C ASP A 69 3.46 -22.68 35.65
N PRO A 70 2.97 -22.31 34.47
CA PRO A 70 3.34 -20.99 34.10
C PRO A 70 2.07 -20.26 33.66
N GLU A 71 1.66 -19.24 34.41
CA GLU A 71 1.68 -17.95 33.72
C GLU A 71 3.04 -17.90 33.03
N LEU A 72 3.06 -18.13 31.71
CA LEU A 72 4.27 -17.99 30.93
C LEU A 72 4.78 -16.60 31.24
N ASP A 73 5.92 -16.53 31.92
CA ASP A 73 6.70 -15.31 31.92
C ASP A 73 6.78 -14.89 30.45
N GLY A 74 6.30 -13.68 30.17
CA GLY A 74 6.27 -13.16 28.81
C GLY A 74 7.67 -13.32 28.21
N ILE A 75 7.74 -13.88 27.01
CA ILE A 75 8.99 -13.97 26.28
C ILE A 75 9.42 -12.54 25.95
N ASP A 76 10.46 -12.04 26.63
CA ASP A 76 11.06 -10.74 26.32
C ASP A 76 11.82 -10.85 24.99
N LEU A 77 11.13 -10.49 23.92
CA LEU A 77 11.64 -10.52 22.56
C LEU A 77 11.95 -9.09 22.12
N SER A 78 13.22 -8.70 22.19
CA SER A 78 13.68 -7.48 21.55
C SER A 78 13.89 -7.73 20.06
N LEU A 79 12.87 -7.45 19.25
CA LEU A 79 13.07 -7.34 17.82
C LEU A 79 13.76 -6.02 17.51
N GLY A 80 14.93 -6.10 16.89
CA GLY A 80 15.64 -4.93 16.37
C GLY A 80 14.96 -4.33 15.13
N VAL A 81 13.64 -4.08 15.17
CA VAL A 81 12.92 -3.41 14.09
C VAL A 81 13.37 -1.94 14.09
N PRO A 82 14.18 -1.50 13.12
CA PRO A 82 14.66 -0.13 13.15
C PRO A 82 13.48 0.81 12.83
N PRO A 83 13.34 1.94 13.54
CA PRO A 83 12.42 2.98 13.10
C PRO A 83 12.88 3.46 11.72
N ILE A 84 11.93 3.57 10.78
CA ILE A 84 12.21 4.04 9.43
C ILE A 84 11.71 5.47 9.33
N ASN A 85 12.60 6.37 8.91
CA ASN A 85 12.26 7.74 8.57
C ASN A 85 12.97 8.07 7.26
N ILE A 86 12.21 8.08 6.17
CA ILE A 86 12.69 8.34 4.82
C ILE A 86 12.10 9.67 4.36
N PRO A 87 12.76 10.81 4.64
CA PRO A 87 12.45 12.08 4.02
C PRO A 87 13.18 12.16 2.65
N ILE A 88 12.42 12.41 1.59
CA ILE A 88 12.95 12.65 0.24
C ILE A 88 12.37 13.97 -0.26
N SER A 89 13.24 14.91 -0.61
CA SER A 89 12.85 16.14 -1.29
C SER A 89 13.37 16.09 -2.73
N ILE A 90 12.44 16.07 -3.68
CA ILE A 90 12.76 16.12 -5.12
C ILE A 90 12.64 17.56 -5.56
N LEU A 91 13.78 18.21 -5.76
CA LEU A 91 13.86 19.62 -6.15
C LEU A 91 14.22 19.73 -7.63
N ILE A 92 13.44 20.51 -8.38
CA ILE A 92 13.83 20.93 -9.73
C ILE A 92 14.76 22.14 -9.59
N ALA A 93 16.05 21.91 -9.83
CA ALA A 93 17.09 22.90 -9.73
C ALA A 93 18.04 22.83 -10.93
N PRO A 94 18.73 23.94 -11.24
CA PRO A 94 19.82 23.95 -12.21
C PRO A 94 20.92 23.00 -11.75
N ASN A 95 21.50 22.27 -12.69
CA ASN A 95 22.63 21.39 -12.39
C ASN A 95 23.91 22.23 -12.31
N PRO A 96 24.57 22.32 -11.14
CA PRO A 96 25.74 23.19 -10.96
C PRO A 96 26.97 22.69 -11.74
N ASN A 97 26.95 21.46 -12.23
CA ASN A 97 28.05 20.88 -13.02
C ASN A 97 27.87 21.06 -14.53
N LEU A 98 26.74 21.63 -14.97
CA LEU A 98 26.48 21.94 -16.37
C LEU A 98 26.73 23.42 -16.62
N SER A 99 27.33 23.74 -17.78
CA SER A 99 27.38 25.11 -18.28
C SER A 99 25.97 25.67 -18.46
N ASP A 100 25.80 26.99 -18.39
CA ASP A 100 24.49 27.65 -18.45
C ASP A 100 23.64 27.18 -19.65
N ASP A 101 24.26 27.00 -20.82
CA ASP A 101 23.60 26.51 -22.05
C ASP A 101 23.07 25.07 -21.97
N LEU A 102 23.51 24.29 -20.98
CA LEU A 102 23.11 22.88 -20.74
C LEU A 102 22.20 22.73 -19.51
N GLN A 103 21.88 23.82 -18.82
CA GLN A 103 20.97 23.78 -17.68
C GLN A 103 19.52 23.55 -18.12
N LEU A 104 18.70 23.07 -17.18
CA LEU A 104 17.27 22.90 -17.40
C LEU A 104 16.61 24.27 -17.61
N GLN A 105 16.28 24.59 -18.85
CA GLN A 105 15.67 25.87 -19.24
C GLN A 105 14.30 25.63 -19.87
N LEU A 106 13.30 26.38 -19.42
CA LEU A 106 11.97 26.40 -20.02
C LEU A 106 11.81 27.68 -20.84
N PRO A 107 11.16 27.62 -22.02
CA PRO A 107 10.81 28.83 -22.76
C PRO A 107 9.67 29.56 -22.04
N ASP A 108 9.84 30.85 -21.79
CA ASP A 108 8.76 31.72 -21.35
C ASP A 108 7.83 32.02 -22.53
N THR A 109 6.59 31.52 -22.48
CA THR A 109 5.58 31.76 -23.52
C THR A 109 4.77 33.03 -23.26
N ALA A 110 5.09 33.79 -22.20
CA ALA A 110 4.45 35.07 -21.90
C ALA A 110 4.91 36.23 -22.82
N ASP A 111 5.75 35.97 -23.83
CA ASP A 111 6.20 36.97 -24.79
C ASP A 111 5.06 37.48 -25.70
N ILE A 112 4.29 38.41 -25.12
CA ILE A 112 3.64 39.61 -25.62
C ILE A 112 3.36 39.65 -27.13
N THR A 113 2.07 39.66 -27.44
CA THR A 113 1.52 40.24 -28.66
C THR A 113 1.35 41.74 -28.46
N ILE A 114 1.91 42.56 -29.36
CA ILE A 114 1.53 43.98 -29.44
C ILE A 114 0.38 44.10 -30.42
N ASP A 115 -0.75 44.58 -29.92
CA ASP A 115 -1.84 45.04 -30.76
C ASP A 115 -1.46 46.42 -31.33
N THR A 116 -1.16 46.47 -32.62
CA THR A 116 -0.71 47.69 -33.26
C THR A 116 -1.43 47.90 -34.59
N THR A 117 -1.84 49.13 -34.83
CA THR A 117 -2.41 49.48 -36.12
C THR A 117 -1.32 50.07 -37.01
N VAL A 118 -1.04 49.40 -38.13
CA VAL A 118 -0.07 49.85 -39.12
C VAL A 118 -0.78 50.77 -40.12
N TYR A 119 -0.24 51.98 -40.32
CA TYR A 119 -0.67 52.89 -41.38
C TYR A 119 -0.02 52.51 -42.70
N LEU A 120 -0.80 52.43 -43.77
CA LEU A 120 -0.29 52.11 -45.10
C LEU A 120 0.21 53.38 -45.82
N GLY A 121 1.40 53.32 -46.41
CA GLY A 121 2.01 54.41 -47.17
C GLY A 121 3.41 54.78 -46.69
N PHE A 122 4.03 55.77 -47.34
CA PHE A 122 5.34 56.27 -46.96
C PHE A 122 5.19 57.51 -46.07
N PRO A 123 6.16 57.83 -45.20
CA PRO A 123 6.13 59.08 -44.42
C PRO A 123 6.06 60.29 -45.37
N GLY A 124 4.92 60.98 -45.36
CA GLY A 124 4.63 62.11 -46.25
C GLY A 124 3.72 61.80 -47.45
N ASP A 125 3.39 60.53 -47.69
CA ASP A 125 2.44 60.07 -48.71
C ASP A 125 1.62 58.87 -48.19
N PRO A 126 0.64 59.11 -47.29
CA PRO A 126 -0.18 58.05 -46.73
C PRO A 126 -1.26 57.59 -47.72
N ILE A 127 -1.59 56.30 -47.67
CA ILE A 127 -2.73 55.76 -48.43
C ILE A 127 -4.01 56.10 -47.67
N LEU A 128 -4.97 56.70 -48.39
CA LEU A 128 -6.29 57.06 -47.86
C LEU A 128 -7.36 56.10 -48.37
N ASP A 129 -8.41 55.89 -47.59
CA ASP A 129 -9.61 55.18 -48.03
C ASP A 129 -10.50 56.05 -48.94
N ASP A 130 -11.59 55.47 -49.46
CA ASP A 130 -12.55 56.15 -50.33
C ASP A 130 -13.27 57.36 -49.65
N TYR A 131 -13.08 57.53 -48.34
CA TYR A 131 -13.63 58.61 -47.53
C TYR A 131 -12.57 59.63 -47.08
N GLY A 132 -11.31 59.46 -47.50
CA GLY A 132 -10.20 60.35 -47.18
C GLY A 132 -9.56 60.15 -45.80
N ASN A 133 -9.84 59.04 -45.11
CA ASN A 133 -9.20 58.69 -43.85
C ASN A 133 -7.94 57.85 -44.08
N LEU A 134 -7.00 57.87 -43.13
CA LEU A 134 -5.81 57.03 -43.19
C LEU A 134 -6.20 55.55 -43.23
N GLN A 135 -5.72 54.83 -44.24
CA GLN A 135 -5.92 53.40 -44.32
C GLN A 135 -5.04 52.71 -43.27
N MET A 136 -5.69 51.92 -42.42
CA MET A 136 -5.11 51.28 -41.25
C MET A 136 -5.33 49.77 -41.35
N ILE A 137 -4.27 48.98 -41.12
CA ILE A 137 -4.39 47.53 -40.91
C ILE A 137 -4.14 47.25 -39.44
N ASP A 138 -5.14 46.66 -38.79
CA ASP A 138 -4.97 46.15 -37.44
C ASP A 138 -4.08 44.90 -37.50
N THR A 139 -2.93 44.96 -36.85
CA THR A 139 -1.91 43.91 -36.94
C THR A 139 -1.43 43.54 -35.54
N THR A 140 -1.50 42.26 -35.22
CA THR A 140 -0.85 41.73 -34.03
C THR A 140 0.60 41.36 -34.38
N LEU A 141 1.58 42.04 -33.80
CA LEU A 141 2.98 41.66 -33.94
C LEU A 141 3.34 40.64 -32.86
N ILE A 142 3.70 39.42 -33.26
CA ILE A 142 4.25 38.41 -32.34
C ILE A 142 5.73 38.74 -32.12
N LEU A 143 6.09 39.15 -30.92
CA LEU A 143 7.46 39.52 -30.55
C LEU A 143 8.28 38.35 -29.99
N SER A 144 7.74 37.13 -29.98
CA SER A 144 8.28 36.00 -29.20
C SER A 144 9.77 35.78 -29.45
N ASN A 145 10.58 36.23 -28.51
CA ASN A 145 12.00 35.93 -28.45
C ASN A 145 12.13 34.92 -27.34
N TRP A 146 12.28 33.64 -27.70
CA TRP A 146 12.61 32.55 -26.79
C TRP A 146 13.46 33.05 -25.60
N THR A 147 12.80 33.35 -24.48
CA THR A 147 13.45 33.85 -23.28
C THR A 147 13.46 32.69 -22.31
N PRO A 148 14.56 31.93 -22.24
CA PRO A 148 14.63 30.81 -21.32
C PRO A 148 14.62 31.31 -19.88
N PHE A 149 14.01 30.55 -18.99
CA PHE A 149 14.13 30.73 -17.55
C PHE A 149 14.47 29.41 -16.87
N GLY A 150 15.18 29.53 -15.74
CA GLY A 150 15.51 28.42 -14.85
C GLY A 150 14.86 28.60 -13.47
N PHE A 151 15.16 27.67 -12.56
CA PHE A 151 14.68 27.71 -11.18
C PHE A 151 15.80 28.13 -10.21
N PRO A 152 15.48 28.76 -9.07
CA PRO A 152 14.18 29.32 -8.71
C PRO A 152 13.78 30.50 -9.60
N THR A 153 12.48 30.76 -9.71
CA THR A 153 11.95 31.92 -10.46
C THR A 153 11.67 33.09 -9.51
N GLU A 154 12.01 34.32 -9.91
CA GLU A 154 11.75 35.53 -9.11
C GLU A 154 10.32 36.09 -9.31
N SER A 155 9.62 35.63 -10.34
CA SER A 155 8.27 36.08 -10.72
C SER A 155 7.52 34.94 -11.39
N VAL A 156 6.21 35.12 -11.58
CA VAL A 156 5.38 34.15 -12.29
C VAL A 156 5.90 33.99 -13.72
N ARG A 157 6.07 32.74 -14.16
CA ARG A 157 6.47 32.37 -15.52
C ARG A 157 5.38 31.59 -16.22
N HIS A 158 5.36 31.61 -17.54
CA HIS A 158 4.44 30.82 -18.34
C HIS A 158 5.22 29.94 -19.30
N THR A 159 4.80 28.71 -19.49
CA THR A 159 5.38 27.86 -20.54
C THR A 159 4.28 27.00 -21.16
N SER A 160 4.51 26.50 -22.36
CA SER A 160 3.58 25.55 -22.99
C SER A 160 3.57 24.22 -22.21
N GLY A 161 2.43 23.53 -22.19
CA GLY A 161 2.28 22.20 -21.63
C GLY A 161 3.24 21.20 -22.25
N LYS A 162 3.48 21.31 -23.57
CA LYS A 162 4.46 20.50 -24.30
C LYS A 162 5.88 20.62 -23.72
N TYR A 163 6.42 21.84 -23.62
CA TYR A 163 7.75 22.05 -23.03
C TYR A 163 7.82 21.64 -21.57
N TYR A 164 6.78 21.93 -20.78
CA TYR A 164 6.68 21.47 -19.40
C TYR A 164 6.73 19.94 -19.29
N ASN A 165 5.99 19.23 -20.13
CA ASN A 165 5.94 17.77 -20.16
C ASN A 165 7.29 17.16 -20.55
N GLN A 166 7.91 17.68 -21.60
CA GLN A 166 9.18 17.17 -22.12
C GLN A 166 10.37 17.42 -21.19
N ILE A 167 10.36 18.52 -20.43
CA ILE A 167 11.50 18.99 -19.68
C ILE A 167 11.35 18.70 -18.18
N VAL A 168 10.21 19.05 -17.58
CA VAL A 168 9.99 18.90 -16.13
C VAL A 168 9.38 17.54 -15.79
N VAL A 169 8.26 17.18 -16.43
CA VAL A 169 7.55 15.93 -16.11
C VAL A 169 8.40 14.71 -16.46
N ALA A 170 9.04 14.72 -17.63
CA ALA A 170 9.93 13.65 -18.05
C ALA A 170 11.11 13.47 -17.08
N ALA A 171 11.80 14.55 -16.72
CA ALA A 171 12.95 14.49 -15.80
C ALA A 171 12.54 13.98 -14.41
N PHE A 172 11.42 14.47 -13.87
CA PHE A 172 10.89 14.04 -12.58
C PHE A 172 10.53 12.55 -12.58
N ASN A 173 9.78 12.08 -13.58
CA ASN A 173 9.34 10.69 -13.65
C ASN A 173 10.51 9.73 -13.96
N GLN A 174 11.52 10.17 -14.72
CA GLN A 174 12.75 9.39 -14.90
C GLN A 174 13.54 9.24 -13.60
N PHE A 175 13.65 10.32 -12.81
CA PHE A 175 14.29 10.25 -11.50
C PHE A 175 13.53 9.31 -10.56
N LEU A 176 12.20 9.37 -10.54
CA LEU A 176 11.39 8.43 -9.74
C LEU A 176 11.58 6.98 -10.16
N ALA A 177 11.67 6.70 -11.46
CA ALA A 177 11.98 5.36 -11.94
C ALA A 177 13.35 4.86 -11.46
N LEU A 178 14.34 5.75 -11.32
CA LEU A 178 15.67 5.40 -10.80
C LEU A 178 15.65 5.03 -9.31
N ILE A 179 14.82 5.71 -8.52
CA ILE A 179 14.74 5.47 -7.08
C ILE A 179 13.62 4.50 -6.68
N GLY A 180 12.85 3.98 -7.64
CA GLY A 180 11.66 3.15 -7.40
C GLY A 180 11.93 1.93 -6.51
N ASP A 181 13.06 1.25 -6.69
CA ASP A 181 13.44 0.11 -5.83
C ASP A 181 13.69 0.55 -4.38
N SER A 182 14.19 1.76 -4.16
CA SER A 182 14.39 2.29 -2.80
C SER A 182 13.06 2.63 -2.10
N LEU A 183 12.01 2.83 -2.88
CA LEU A 183 10.64 3.13 -2.44
C LEU A 183 9.83 1.86 -2.14
N ASN A 184 10.33 0.67 -2.53
CA ASN A 184 9.72 -0.63 -2.26
C ASN A 184 10.67 -1.47 -1.39
N GLN A 185 10.49 -1.42 -0.07
CA GLN A 185 11.40 -2.05 0.89
C GLN A 185 10.78 -3.26 1.56
N VAL A 186 11.42 -4.42 1.38
CA VAL A 186 11.10 -5.65 2.12
C VAL A 186 12.09 -5.85 3.26
N ILE A 187 11.56 -6.08 4.47
CA ILE A 187 12.30 -6.24 5.72
C ILE A 187 11.97 -7.62 6.29
N SER A 188 13.00 -8.38 6.65
CA SER A 188 12.87 -9.62 7.42
C SER A 188 13.08 -9.33 8.90
N LEU A 189 12.18 -9.83 9.74
CA LEU A 189 12.26 -9.73 11.19
C LEU A 189 13.00 -10.92 11.83
N GLY A 190 13.23 -12.00 11.07
CA GLY A 190 13.95 -13.19 11.52
C GLY A 190 13.19 -14.04 12.55
N LEU A 191 11.86 -13.95 12.61
CA LEU A 191 11.01 -14.75 13.50
C LEU A 191 11.14 -16.25 13.26
N ASP A 192 11.40 -16.63 12.00
CA ASP A 192 11.62 -18.01 11.56
C ASP A 192 12.97 -18.58 12.01
N THR A 193 13.92 -17.71 12.34
CA THR A 193 15.27 -18.08 12.80
C THR A 193 15.44 -18.05 14.31
N LEU A 194 14.43 -17.61 15.05
CA LEU A 194 14.48 -17.50 16.50
C LEU A 194 14.42 -18.88 17.16
N ASP A 195 15.37 -19.20 18.05
CA ASP A 195 15.34 -20.44 18.83
C ASP A 195 14.35 -20.35 19.99
N VAL A 196 13.07 -20.46 19.66
CA VAL A 196 11.96 -20.45 20.62
C VAL A 196 11.97 -21.66 21.53
N SER A 197 12.62 -22.77 21.13
CA SER A 197 12.66 -24.01 21.91
C SER A 197 13.51 -23.86 23.18
N SER A 198 14.54 -23.01 23.11
CA SER A 198 15.34 -22.61 24.26
C SER A 198 14.59 -21.71 25.24
N MET A 199 13.60 -20.95 24.75
CA MET A 199 12.78 -20.01 25.55
C MET A 199 11.58 -20.72 26.17
N ALA A 200 10.92 -21.58 25.39
CA ALA A 200 9.78 -22.38 25.81
C ALA A 200 9.78 -23.72 25.04
N PRO A 201 10.02 -24.86 25.71
CA PRO A 201 10.25 -26.15 25.06
C PRO A 201 9.03 -26.74 24.32
N PHE A 202 7.85 -26.13 24.46
CA PHE A 202 6.63 -26.49 23.75
C PHE A 202 6.29 -25.56 22.58
N LEU A 203 7.04 -24.46 22.39
CA LEU A 203 6.89 -23.58 21.22
C LEU A 203 7.77 -24.10 20.07
N ALA A 204 7.15 -24.30 18.90
CA ALA A 204 7.85 -24.71 17.68
C ALA A 204 8.30 -23.52 16.83
N SER A 205 7.49 -22.45 16.80
CA SER A 205 7.75 -21.22 16.03
C SER A 205 6.88 -20.06 16.51
N ILE A 206 7.23 -18.83 16.11
CA ILE A 206 6.37 -17.66 16.24
C ILE A 206 5.72 -17.39 14.88
N ASP A 207 4.40 -17.39 14.82
CA ASP A 207 3.65 -17.10 13.59
C ASP A 207 3.34 -15.61 13.44
N THR A 208 2.97 -14.94 14.54
CA THR A 208 2.60 -13.53 14.56
C THR A 208 2.88 -12.93 15.93
N LEU A 209 3.34 -11.69 15.96
CA LEU A 209 3.49 -10.87 17.16
C LEU A 209 2.44 -9.77 17.17
N ILE A 210 1.80 -9.54 18.30
CA ILE A 210 0.84 -8.44 18.43
C ILE A 210 1.58 -7.17 18.81
N ILE A 211 1.45 -6.13 17.97
CA ILE A 211 2.05 -4.82 18.23
C ILE A 211 1.40 -4.22 19.48
N SER A 212 2.23 -3.75 20.41
CA SER A 212 1.79 -3.15 21.67
C SER A 212 0.83 -1.98 21.43
N SER A 213 -0.07 -1.73 22.38
CA SER A 213 -0.98 -0.57 22.29
C SER A 213 -0.24 0.69 22.73
N SER A 214 0.18 1.49 21.76
CA SER A 214 0.93 2.74 21.96
C SER A 214 0.70 3.72 20.81
N ASP A 215 0.63 5.01 21.14
CA ASP A 215 0.59 6.09 20.14
C ASP A 215 1.91 6.21 19.36
N SER A 216 3.00 5.61 19.87
CA SER A 216 4.28 5.51 19.16
C SER A 216 4.26 4.53 17.98
N ASN A 217 3.25 3.65 17.91
CA ASN A 217 3.16 2.60 16.90
C ASN A 217 2.32 3.08 15.72
N TYR A 218 2.98 3.57 14.68
CA TYR A 218 2.30 4.18 13.53
C TYR A 218 3.07 4.02 12.23
N TYR A 219 2.31 4.14 11.15
CA TYR A 219 2.79 4.35 9.80
C TYR A 219 2.23 5.67 9.28
N LEU A 220 3.09 6.59 8.86
CA LEU A 220 2.71 7.91 8.34
C LEU A 220 3.34 8.14 6.97
N THR A 221 2.57 8.69 6.06
CA THR A 221 3.02 9.08 4.73
C THR A 221 2.57 10.49 4.42
N SER A 222 3.46 11.32 3.88
CA SER A 222 3.17 12.70 3.53
C SER A 222 3.73 13.02 2.15
N PHE A 223 2.91 13.65 1.30
CA PHE A 223 3.23 14.10 -0.05
C PHE A 223 2.84 15.57 -0.17
N LYS A 224 3.82 16.44 -0.30
CA LYS A 224 3.61 17.87 -0.53
C LYS A 224 4.00 18.21 -1.95
N ASN A 225 3.03 18.70 -2.72
CA ASN A 225 3.21 19.00 -4.13
C ASN A 225 3.36 20.52 -4.34
N SER A 226 4.56 20.98 -4.69
CA SER A 226 4.79 22.37 -5.13
C SER A 226 4.91 22.51 -6.65
N MET A 227 4.58 21.45 -7.40
CA MET A 227 4.61 21.45 -8.87
C MET A 227 3.35 22.09 -9.46
N PRO A 228 3.43 22.66 -10.69
CA PRO A 228 2.27 23.20 -11.40
C PRO A 228 1.18 22.16 -11.76
N THR A 229 1.52 20.88 -11.84
CA THR A 229 0.57 19.79 -12.13
C THR A 229 0.42 18.85 -10.93
N SER A 230 -0.66 18.07 -10.91
CA SER A 230 -0.95 17.15 -9.82
C SER A 230 0.05 15.98 -9.79
N LEU A 231 0.35 15.48 -8.60
CA LEU A 231 0.88 14.12 -8.47
C LEU A 231 -0.25 13.13 -8.78
N THR A 232 0.10 12.02 -9.39
CA THR A 232 -0.79 10.95 -9.82
C THR A 232 -0.22 9.60 -9.41
N ASN A 233 -1.04 8.55 -9.42
CA ASN A 233 -0.67 7.21 -8.96
C ASN A 233 -0.04 7.22 -7.56
N VAL A 234 -0.52 8.13 -6.71
CA VAL A 234 -0.04 8.27 -5.34
C VAL A 234 -0.61 7.12 -4.51
N TYR A 235 0.26 6.27 -4.00
CA TYR A 235 -0.11 5.28 -3.01
C TYR A 235 1.05 5.02 -2.07
N SER A 236 0.70 4.54 -0.89
CA SER A 236 1.65 4.03 0.08
C SER A 236 0.96 2.99 0.94
N TYR A 237 1.52 1.79 1.02
CA TYR A 237 0.94 0.74 1.84
C TYR A 237 2.03 -0.06 2.53
N MET A 238 1.62 -0.67 3.63
CA MET A 238 2.45 -1.49 4.49
C MET A 238 1.74 -2.83 4.65
N VAL A 239 2.38 -3.89 4.20
CA VAL A 239 1.85 -5.27 4.27
C VAL A 239 2.84 -6.18 4.97
N THR A 240 2.34 -7.21 5.62
CA THR A 240 3.13 -8.23 6.31
C THR A 240 2.72 -9.63 5.83
N GLY A 241 3.61 -10.60 5.99
CA GLY A 241 3.32 -12.01 5.76
C GLY A 241 4.52 -12.91 6.10
N ASN A 242 4.27 -14.21 6.21
CA ASN A 242 5.32 -15.21 6.45
C ASN A 242 5.94 -15.78 5.16
N ALA A 243 5.34 -15.50 4.00
CA ALA A 243 5.86 -15.88 2.69
C ALA A 243 5.31 -14.93 1.60
N ASP A 244 6.05 -14.80 0.49
CA ASP A 244 5.58 -14.05 -0.68
C ASP A 244 4.42 -14.79 -1.39
N PRO A 245 3.36 -14.10 -1.82
CA PRO A 245 3.12 -12.66 -1.67
C PRO A 245 2.63 -12.29 -0.26
N LEU A 246 3.11 -11.15 0.26
CA LEU A 246 2.62 -10.60 1.53
C LEU A 246 1.20 -10.05 1.33
N THR A 247 0.25 -10.48 2.15
CA THR A 247 -1.19 -10.20 1.95
C THR A 247 -1.87 -9.54 3.14
N ASP A 248 -1.26 -9.55 4.32
CA ASP A 248 -1.87 -8.94 5.50
C ASP A 248 -1.59 -7.43 5.53
N THR A 249 -2.63 -6.61 5.49
CA THR A 249 -2.50 -5.16 5.35
C THR A 249 -2.41 -4.48 6.71
N LEU A 250 -1.25 -3.91 7.01
CA LEU A 250 -1.04 -3.11 8.20
C LEU A 250 -1.52 -1.67 8.02
N ALA A 251 -1.22 -1.05 6.87
CA ALA A 251 -1.69 0.29 6.53
C ALA A 251 -1.90 0.43 5.03
N ASN A 252 -2.90 1.22 4.63
CA ASN A 252 -3.22 1.49 3.23
C ASN A 252 -3.58 2.96 3.05
N HIS A 253 -2.61 3.74 2.56
CA HIS A 253 -2.74 5.16 2.25
C HIS A 253 -2.84 5.36 0.73
N SER A 254 -3.88 4.75 0.14
CA SER A 254 -4.16 4.82 -1.31
C SER A 254 -5.48 5.55 -1.62
N ASN A 255 -6.08 6.18 -0.61
CA ASN A 255 -7.41 6.80 -0.72
C ASN A 255 -7.40 8.10 -1.56
N MET A 256 -6.25 8.77 -1.68
CA MET A 256 -6.07 9.95 -2.53
C MET A 256 -4.99 9.67 -3.59
N PRO A 257 -5.35 9.04 -4.72
CA PRO A 257 -4.39 8.69 -5.77
C PRO A 257 -3.81 9.91 -6.51
N THR A 258 -4.33 11.11 -6.21
CA THR A 258 -3.92 12.36 -6.82
C THR A 258 -3.72 13.45 -5.76
N VAL A 259 -2.61 14.18 -5.84
CA VAL A 259 -2.31 15.33 -4.96
C VAL A 259 -2.22 16.59 -5.80
N ALA A 260 -3.16 17.52 -5.60
CA ALA A 260 -3.29 18.73 -6.41
C ALA A 260 -2.08 19.69 -6.23
N PRO A 261 -1.83 20.59 -7.20
CA PRO A 261 -0.81 21.63 -7.08
C PRO A 261 -0.95 22.46 -5.81
N GLY A 262 0.16 22.70 -5.11
CA GLY A 262 0.21 23.50 -3.88
C GLY A 262 -0.43 22.85 -2.65
N THR A 263 -0.83 21.57 -2.73
CA THR A 263 -1.48 20.86 -1.62
C THR A 263 -0.57 19.81 -0.98
N THR A 264 -0.94 19.42 0.24
CA THR A 264 -0.31 18.32 0.97
C THR A 264 -1.35 17.24 1.22
N TYR A 265 -1.00 16.00 0.92
CA TYR A 265 -1.70 14.81 1.39
C TYR A 265 -0.87 14.17 2.49
N GLU A 266 -1.49 13.94 3.65
CA GLU A 266 -0.85 13.28 4.78
C GLU A 266 -1.85 12.30 5.39
N GLU A 267 -1.39 11.08 5.63
CA GLU A 267 -2.19 10.04 6.27
C GLU A 267 -1.34 9.29 7.29
N SER A 268 -1.97 8.91 8.40
CA SER A 268 -1.34 8.16 9.48
C SER A 268 -2.28 7.05 9.93
N THR A 269 -1.76 5.83 10.00
CA THR A 269 -2.45 4.64 10.49
C THR A 269 -1.77 4.17 11.78
N SER A 270 -2.56 3.98 12.84
CA SER A 270 -2.08 3.31 14.05
C SER A 270 -1.84 1.83 13.79
N LEU A 271 -0.70 1.33 14.27
CA LEU A 271 -0.33 -0.08 14.18
C LEU A 271 -0.66 -0.86 15.46
N SER A 272 -1.16 -0.18 16.49
CA SER A 272 -1.50 -0.79 17.78
C SER A 272 -2.47 -1.97 17.62
N GLY A 273 -2.12 -3.10 18.24
CA GLY A 273 -2.94 -4.31 18.23
C GLY A 273 -2.96 -5.07 16.91
N LYS A 274 -2.25 -4.61 15.87
CA LYS A 274 -2.12 -5.36 14.61
C LYS A 274 -1.10 -6.49 14.75
N GLY A 275 -1.28 -7.54 13.95
CA GLY A 275 -0.36 -8.67 13.89
C GLY A 275 0.84 -8.36 12.99
N LEU A 276 2.05 -8.53 13.49
CA LEU A 276 3.31 -8.40 12.78
C LEU A 276 3.89 -9.80 12.54
N THR A 277 4.18 -10.12 11.28
CA THR A 277 4.70 -11.44 10.88
C THR A 277 6.14 -11.33 10.39
N ASN A 278 6.75 -12.42 9.90
CA ASN A 278 8.19 -12.47 9.65
C ASN A 278 8.69 -11.45 8.62
N TYR A 279 7.90 -11.16 7.59
CA TYR A 279 8.26 -10.18 6.58
C TYR A 279 7.34 -8.97 6.62
N LEU A 280 7.93 -7.83 6.31
CA LEU A 280 7.25 -6.56 6.16
C LEU A 280 7.63 -5.95 4.81
N ASN A 281 6.65 -5.45 4.06
CA ASN A 281 6.90 -4.67 2.85
C ASN A 281 6.26 -3.28 2.97
N LEU A 282 7.08 -2.25 2.77
CA LEU A 282 6.66 -0.87 2.59
C LEU A 282 6.76 -0.54 1.10
N ASN A 283 5.63 -0.31 0.44
CA ASN A 283 5.60 0.04 -0.98
C ASN A 283 4.90 1.36 -1.20
N THR A 284 5.55 2.26 -1.91
CA THR A 284 5.05 3.60 -2.21
C THR A 284 5.34 3.97 -3.65
N ASN A 285 4.47 4.78 -4.25
CA ASN A 285 4.67 5.29 -5.59
C ASN A 285 3.95 6.63 -5.76
N PHE A 286 4.40 7.38 -6.75
CA PHE A 286 3.78 8.60 -7.26
C PHE A 286 4.42 8.93 -8.60
N ALA A 287 3.77 9.78 -9.39
CA ALA A 287 4.31 10.34 -10.61
C ALA A 287 3.80 11.77 -10.78
N LEU A 288 4.55 12.62 -11.45
CA LEU A 288 4.05 13.92 -11.84
C LEU A 288 3.15 13.78 -13.05
N GLY A 289 1.91 14.28 -12.95
CA GLY A 289 0.96 14.27 -14.05
C GLY A 289 1.36 15.25 -15.15
N SER A 290 1.08 14.90 -16.40
CA SER A 290 1.31 15.77 -17.54
C SER A 290 0.34 16.95 -17.54
N ALA A 291 0.80 18.11 -18.01
CA ALA A 291 -0.08 19.20 -18.41
C ALA A 291 -0.91 18.73 -19.62
N PRO A 292 -2.20 19.08 -19.72
CA PRO A 292 -3.01 18.69 -20.88
C PRO A 292 -2.42 19.25 -22.17
N GLU A 293 -2.38 18.48 -23.25
CA GLU A 293 -2.00 18.96 -24.57
C GLU A 293 -3.29 19.08 -25.41
N LEU A 294 -3.64 20.27 -25.91
CA LEU A 294 -4.82 20.41 -26.76
C LEU A 294 -4.42 20.03 -28.18
N GLU A 295 -5.01 18.94 -28.70
CA GLU A 295 -4.66 18.38 -30.01
C GLU A 295 -5.05 19.27 -31.21
N SER A 296 -5.70 20.43 -31.01
CA SER A 296 -6.14 21.29 -32.12
C SER A 296 -6.19 22.81 -31.86
N GLU A 297 -5.95 23.30 -30.63
CA GLU A 297 -6.00 24.74 -30.33
C GLU A 297 -4.90 25.15 -29.34
N GLY A 298 -3.65 25.22 -29.80
CA GLY A 298 -2.52 25.71 -29.01
C GLY A 298 -2.12 24.82 -27.83
N ASP A 299 -0.86 24.86 -27.42
CA ASP A 299 -0.46 24.18 -26.19
C ASP A 299 -1.17 24.82 -24.98
N THR A 300 -1.59 24.03 -23.99
CA THR A 300 -2.07 24.63 -22.73
C THR A 300 -0.96 25.46 -22.11
N ILE A 301 -1.30 26.59 -21.52
CA ILE A 301 -0.32 27.41 -20.81
C ILE A 301 -0.22 26.94 -19.38
N VAL A 302 0.96 26.48 -18.99
CA VAL A 302 1.32 26.14 -17.62
C VAL A 302 1.85 27.38 -16.93
N THR A 303 1.17 27.82 -15.87
CA THR A 303 1.62 28.91 -15.00
C THR A 303 2.52 28.36 -13.90
N ILE A 304 3.73 28.90 -13.81
CA ILE A 304 4.74 28.54 -12.83
C ILE A 304 4.80 29.65 -11.78
N PRO A 305 4.50 29.35 -10.50
CA PRO A 305 4.60 30.33 -9.43
C PRO A 305 6.06 30.69 -9.13
N PRO A 306 6.32 31.88 -8.54
CA PRO A 306 7.65 32.26 -8.07
C PRO A 306 8.21 31.23 -7.09
N GLY A 307 9.53 31.01 -7.15
CA GLY A 307 10.28 30.12 -6.29
C GLY A 307 10.72 28.83 -6.99
N SER A 308 11.06 27.83 -6.17
CA SER A 308 11.48 26.51 -6.62
C SER A 308 10.29 25.57 -6.80
N LEU A 309 10.39 24.66 -7.76
CA LEU A 309 9.46 23.55 -7.90
C LEU A 309 10.02 22.33 -7.18
N TYR A 310 9.23 21.74 -6.29
CA TYR A 310 9.66 20.58 -5.52
C TYR A 310 8.48 19.69 -5.14
N VAL A 311 8.81 18.44 -4.81
CA VAL A 311 7.93 17.51 -4.12
C VAL A 311 8.64 17.04 -2.87
N ASP A 312 8.04 17.27 -1.71
CA ASP A 312 8.51 16.70 -0.46
C ASP A 312 7.70 15.44 -0.16
N PHE A 313 8.42 14.34 0.05
CA PHE A 313 7.88 13.05 0.39
C PHE A 313 8.45 12.58 1.72
N THR A 314 7.63 11.97 2.56
CA THR A 314 8.09 11.43 3.84
C THR A 314 7.33 10.15 4.17
N ILE A 315 8.08 9.07 4.44
CA ILE A 315 7.58 7.89 5.17
C ILE A 315 8.15 7.91 6.58
N LYS A 316 7.28 7.70 7.57
CA LYS A 316 7.66 7.39 8.95
C LYS A 316 7.00 6.11 9.39
N PHE A 317 7.79 5.23 9.97
CA PHE A 317 7.36 3.97 10.53
C PHE A 317 8.07 3.75 11.86
N ARG A 318 7.29 3.38 12.88
CA ARG A 318 7.80 3.08 14.21
C ARG A 318 6.97 2.00 14.87
N ILE A 319 7.65 1.06 15.52
CA ILE A 319 7.09 0.07 16.44
C ILE A 319 7.98 0.05 17.68
N GLU A 320 7.36 0.07 18.87
CA GLU A 320 7.96 -0.05 20.20
C GLU A 320 7.43 -1.27 20.96
#